data_AF-A0A937DB91-F1
#
_entry.id   AF-A0A937DB91-F1
#
_cell.length_a   1.000
_cell.length_b   1.000
_cell.length_c   1.000
_cell.angle_alpha   90.00
_cell.angle_beta   90.00
_cell.angle_gamma   90.00
#
_symmetry.space_group_name_H-M   'P 1'
#
loop_
_entity.id
_entity.type
_entity.pdbx_description
1 polymer ?
#
loop_
_entity_poly.entity_id
_entity_poly.type
_entity_poly.pdbx_seq_one_letter_code
_entity_poly.pdbx_strand_id
1 'polypeptide(L)'
;MTATPKPDPMDVLMDTYLAELTEMSDEAVLDGKDPDSVLAAGVQLLDGARAEAGRRRLAAARQKLQAKTETPSGAQLESHISAFDARAALRQAAATNDGRYTLAARQLDEMADEDVIRAYRQLRRLESEGDPGTPGAVE
;
A
#
# COMPACT_ATOMS: atom_id res chain seq x y z
N MET A 1 60.28 -1.45 24.63
CA MET A 1 59.57 -0.20 24.26
C MET A 1 58.92 -0.46 22.91
N THR A 2 57.62 -0.71 22.90
CA THR A 2 56.86 -0.96 21.66
C THR A 2 56.40 0.38 21.11
N ALA A 3 56.92 0.78 19.95
CA ALA A 3 56.53 2.01 19.28
C ALA A 3 55.07 1.92 18.81
N THR A 4 54.27 2.93 19.10
CA THR A 4 52.88 3.04 18.63
C THR A 4 52.89 3.21 17.11
N PRO A 5 52.08 2.46 16.34
CA PRO A 5 51.98 2.65 14.90
C PRO A 5 51.48 4.06 14.57
N LYS A 6 52.05 4.66 13.52
CA LYS A 6 51.62 5.99 13.06
C LYS A 6 50.17 5.89 12.55
N PRO A 7 49.28 6.82 12.92
CA PRO A 7 47.90 6.81 12.44
C PRO A 7 47.83 6.93 10.92
N ASP A 8 46.81 6.31 10.31
CA ASP A 8 46.56 6.37 8.87
C ASP A 8 46.29 7.84 8.47
N PRO A 9 46.96 8.38 7.44
CA PRO A 9 46.70 9.72 6.93
C PRO A 9 45.22 9.98 6.60
N MET A 10 44.47 8.97 6.16
CA MET A 10 43.04 9.11 5.88
C MET A 10 42.23 9.31 7.17
N ASP A 11 42.53 8.54 8.21
CA ASP A 11 41.86 8.67 9.50
C ASP A 11 42.11 10.07 10.09
N VAL A 12 43.34 10.56 10.02
CA VAL A 12 43.69 11.92 10.47
C VAL A 12 42.93 12.98 9.69
N LEU A 13 42.78 12.83 8.37
CA LEU A 13 42.00 13.77 7.56
C LEU A 13 40.53 13.78 7.97
N MET A 14 39.92 12.60 8.14
CA MET A 14 38.51 12.48 8.52
C MET A 14 38.24 13.02 9.93
N ASP A 15 39.13 12.72 10.88
CA ASP A 15 39.03 13.22 12.26
C ASP A 15 39.17 14.75 12.29
N THR A 16 40.11 15.31 11.52
CA THR A 16 40.31 16.76 11.44
C THR A 16 39.11 17.44 10.79
N TYR A 17 38.60 16.88 9.69
CA TYR A 17 37.43 17.42 9.00
C TYR A 17 36.17 17.35 9.86
N LEU A 18 35.97 16.25 10.59
CA LEU A 18 34.88 16.12 11.55
C LEU A 18 35.01 17.15 12.67
N ALA A 19 36.21 17.32 13.24
CA ALA A 19 36.46 18.31 14.27
C ALA A 19 36.11 19.72 13.78
N GLU A 20 36.57 20.10 12.59
CA GLU A 20 36.23 21.39 11.95
C GLU A 20 34.71 21.58 11.82
N LEU A 21 33.99 20.57 11.31
CA LEU A 21 32.54 20.63 11.17
C LEU A 21 31.82 20.75 12.51
N THR A 22 32.32 20.10 13.57
CA THR A 22 31.72 20.19 14.91
C THR A 22 32.02 21.50 15.63
N GLU A 23 33.12 22.17 15.27
CA GLU A 23 33.50 23.47 15.83
C GLU A 23 32.86 24.66 15.09
N MET A 24 32.25 24.43 13.91
CA MET A 24 31.51 25.47 13.21
C MET A 24 30.39 26.04 14.08
N SER A 25 30.34 27.38 14.19
CA SER A 25 29.24 28.05 14.87
C SER A 25 27.95 27.96 14.06
N ASP A 26 26.80 28.03 14.73
CA ASP A 26 25.49 28.08 14.05
C ASP A 26 25.42 29.24 13.04
N GLU A 27 26.07 30.37 13.33
CA GLU A 27 26.18 31.49 12.40
C GLU A 27 26.95 31.12 11.12
N ALA A 28 28.06 30.39 11.24
CA ALA A 28 28.82 29.90 10.09
C ALA A 28 28.05 28.83 9.32
N VAL A 29 27.31 27.96 10.01
CA VAL A 29 26.43 26.94 9.38
C VAL A 29 25.27 27.58 8.63
N LEU A 30 24.73 28.69 9.14
CA LEU A 30 23.61 29.40 8.54
C LEU A 30 24.05 30.49 7.54
N ASP A 31 25.35 30.61 7.22
CA ASP A 31 25.93 31.68 6.39
C ASP A 31 25.52 33.09 6.87
N GLY A 32 25.46 33.30 8.18
CA GLY A 32 25.03 34.57 8.79
C GLY A 32 23.53 34.86 8.68
N LYS A 33 22.71 33.88 8.27
CA LYS A 33 21.25 34.03 8.26
C LYS A 33 20.67 33.89 9.65
N ASP A 34 19.60 34.64 9.89
CA ASP A 34 18.81 34.52 11.11
C ASP A 34 18.15 33.12 11.20
N PRO A 35 18.37 32.35 12.28
CA PRO A 35 17.81 31.00 12.43
C PRO A 35 16.28 30.96 12.33
N ASP A 36 15.60 31.96 12.90
CA ASP A 36 14.14 32.03 12.89
C ASP A 36 13.60 32.20 11.46
N SER A 37 14.29 32.98 10.64
CA SER A 37 13.97 33.16 9.22
C SER A 37 14.10 31.85 8.41
N VAL A 38 15.16 31.07 8.65
CA VAL A 38 15.41 29.79 7.96
C VAL A 38 14.37 28.76 8.36
N LEU A 39 14.03 28.70 9.65
CA LEU A 39 13.00 27.82 10.17
C LEU A 39 11.63 28.17 9.59
N ALA A 40 11.25 29.45 9.58
CA ALA A 40 9.98 29.91 9.02
C ALA A 40 9.86 29.53 7.53
N ALA A 41 10.92 29.71 6.75
CA ALA A 41 10.95 29.31 5.34
C ALA A 41 10.79 27.79 5.17
N GLY A 42 11.45 27.00 6.01
CA GLY A 42 11.33 25.54 6.02
C GLY A 42 9.90 25.06 6.33
N VAL A 43 9.26 25.66 7.33
CA VAL A 43 7.86 25.36 7.70
C VAL A 43 6.91 25.69 6.55
N GLN A 44 7.04 26.86 5.92
CA GLN A 44 6.21 27.24 4.78
C GLN A 44 6.35 26.27 3.60
N LEU A 45 7.57 25.84 3.29
CA LEU A 45 7.83 24.85 2.25
C LEU A 45 7.16 23.51 2.59
N LEU A 46 7.27 23.07 3.83
CA LEU A 46 6.67 21.82 4.30
C LEU A 46 5.13 21.86 4.22
N ASP A 47 4.53 22.97 4.63
CA ASP A 47 3.08 23.13 4.60
C ASP A 47 2.55 23.19 3.16
N GLY A 48 3.26 23.88 2.27
CA GLY A 48 2.96 23.87 0.83
C GLY A 48 3.02 22.46 0.23
N ALA A 49 4.06 21.69 0.56
CA ALA A 49 4.21 20.31 0.11
C ALA A 49 3.10 19.39 0.66
N ARG A 50 2.71 19.55 1.93
CA ARG A 50 1.61 18.81 2.55
C ARG A 50 0.26 19.11 1.89
N ALA A 51 -0.03 20.39 1.64
CA ALA A 51 -1.26 20.80 0.97
C ALA A 51 -1.34 20.21 -0.45
N GLU A 52 -0.23 20.25 -1.20
CA GLU A 52 -0.13 19.69 -2.54
C GLU A 52 -0.32 18.16 -2.57
N ALA A 53 0.34 17.43 -1.65
CA ALA A 53 0.15 16.00 -1.50
C ALA A 53 -1.30 15.64 -1.16
N GLY A 54 -1.95 16.41 -0.28
CA GLY A 54 -3.37 16.27 0.04
C GLY A 54 -4.26 16.45 -1.19
N ARG A 55 -4.03 17.50 -1.99
CA ARG A 55 -4.76 17.75 -3.24
C ARG A 55 -4.63 16.58 -4.22
N ARG A 56 -3.42 16.03 -4.39
CA ARG A 56 -3.19 14.87 -5.27
C ARG A 56 -3.90 13.61 -4.80
N ARG A 57 -3.86 13.31 -3.50
CA ARG A 57 -4.57 12.17 -2.90
C ARG A 57 -6.08 12.28 -3.12
N LEU A 58 -6.63 13.48 -2.92
CA LEU A 58 -8.05 13.74 -3.08
C LEU A 58 -8.47 13.65 -4.56
N ALA A 59 -7.67 14.18 -5.48
CA ALA A 59 -7.90 14.03 -6.93
C ALA A 59 -7.89 12.56 -7.36
N ALA A 60 -6.91 11.77 -6.90
CA ALA A 60 -6.85 10.34 -7.18
C ALA A 60 -8.06 9.58 -6.58
N ALA A 61 -8.50 9.94 -5.38
CA ALA A 61 -9.70 9.35 -4.77
C ALA A 61 -10.97 9.67 -5.57
N ARG A 62 -11.11 10.92 -6.05
CA ARG A 62 -12.23 11.32 -6.92
C ARG A 62 -12.25 10.53 -8.23
N GLN A 63 -11.08 10.38 -8.88
CA GLN A 63 -10.97 9.58 -10.10
C GLN A 63 -11.34 8.11 -9.85
N LYS A 64 -10.88 7.52 -8.74
CA LYS A 64 -11.27 6.15 -8.36
C LYS A 64 -12.78 6.02 -8.09
N LEU A 65 -13.38 7.02 -7.46
CA LEU A 65 -14.83 7.02 -7.22
C LEU A 65 -15.61 7.12 -8.53
N GLN A 66 -15.23 8.03 -9.43
CA GLN A 66 -15.82 8.18 -10.75
C GLN A 66 -15.69 6.89 -11.58
N ALA A 67 -14.48 6.30 -11.62
CA ALA A 67 -14.26 5.01 -12.28
C ALA A 67 -15.16 3.90 -11.69
N LYS A 68 -15.40 3.89 -10.38
CA LYS A 68 -16.31 2.92 -9.74
C LYS A 68 -17.79 3.18 -10.05
N THR A 69 -18.17 4.41 -10.34
CA THR A 69 -19.54 4.77 -10.76
C THR A 69 -19.76 4.51 -12.25
N GLU A 70 -18.75 4.75 -13.09
CA GLU A 70 -18.79 4.53 -14.54
C GLU A 70 -18.60 3.05 -14.91
N THR A 71 -17.86 2.29 -14.11
CA THR A 71 -17.86 0.83 -14.22
C THR A 71 -19.17 0.33 -13.62
N PRO A 72 -20.10 -0.27 -14.38
CA PRO A 72 -21.26 -0.91 -13.79
C PRO A 72 -20.77 -2.04 -12.89
N SER A 73 -20.75 -1.78 -11.58
CA SER A 73 -20.45 -2.76 -10.56
C SER A 73 -21.48 -3.88 -10.62
N GLY A 74 -21.18 -4.94 -11.38
CA GLY A 74 -21.83 -6.24 -11.23
C GLY A 74 -22.81 -6.69 -12.32
N ALA A 75 -22.85 -6.08 -13.51
CA ALA A 75 -23.82 -6.47 -14.55
C ALA A 75 -23.24 -7.22 -15.76
N GLN A 76 -22.00 -7.75 -15.68
CA GLN A 76 -21.38 -8.47 -16.81
C GLN A 76 -21.16 -9.97 -16.61
N LEU A 77 -21.71 -10.54 -15.52
CA LEU A 77 -21.90 -11.98 -15.35
C LEU A 77 -23.26 -12.24 -14.67
N GLU A 78 -24.32 -11.60 -15.18
CA GLU A 78 -25.69 -12.06 -14.93
C GLU A 78 -25.97 -13.29 -15.79
N SER A 79 -25.21 -14.37 -15.57
CA SER A 79 -25.81 -15.68 -15.80
C SER A 79 -26.86 -15.85 -14.70
N HIS A 80 -28.10 -16.10 -15.10
CA HIS A 80 -29.18 -16.52 -14.19
C HIS A 80 -28.76 -17.84 -13.51
N ILE A 81 -27.94 -17.75 -12.46
CA ILE A 81 -27.55 -18.90 -11.65
C ILE A 81 -28.73 -19.22 -10.76
N SER A 82 -29.25 -20.43 -10.88
CA SER A 82 -30.27 -20.93 -9.97
C SER A 82 -29.68 -21.15 -8.58
N ALA A 83 -30.50 -21.00 -7.54
CA ALA A 83 -30.07 -21.31 -6.17
C ALA A 83 -29.57 -22.76 -6.04
N PHE A 84 -30.12 -23.68 -6.85
CA PHE A 84 -29.68 -25.07 -6.91
C PHE A 84 -28.24 -25.20 -7.40
N ASP A 85 -27.90 -24.54 -8.51
CA ASP A 85 -26.55 -24.58 -9.08
C ASP A 85 -25.53 -23.90 -8.17
N ALA A 86 -25.93 -22.79 -7.53
CA ALA A 86 -25.11 -22.10 -6.53
C ALA A 86 -24.81 -23.02 -5.32
N ARG A 87 -25.81 -23.73 -4.79
CA ARG A 87 -25.63 -24.71 -3.69
C ARG A 87 -24.69 -25.84 -4.11
N ALA A 88 -24.86 -26.38 -5.32
CA ALA A 88 -24.01 -27.46 -5.83
C ALA A 88 -22.54 -27.04 -5.92
N ALA A 89 -22.27 -25.85 -6.48
CA ALA A 89 -20.93 -25.32 -6.62
C ALA A 89 -20.27 -25.03 -5.25
N LEU A 90 -21.02 -24.44 -4.31
CA LEU A 90 -20.52 -24.19 -2.95
C LEU A 90 -20.20 -25.48 -2.19
N ARG A 91 -21.00 -26.55 -2.37
CA ARG A 91 -20.71 -27.87 -1.79
C ARG A 91 -19.45 -28.50 -2.39
N GLN A 92 -19.27 -28.40 -3.71
CA GLN A 92 -18.07 -28.90 -4.38
C GLN A 92 -16.80 -28.18 -3.89
N ALA A 93 -16.87 -26.86 -3.78
CA ALA A 93 -15.75 -26.06 -3.30
C ALA A 93 -15.41 -26.39 -1.83
N ALA A 94 -16.44 -26.56 -0.98
CA ALA A 94 -16.28 -26.98 0.40
C ALA A 94 -15.67 -28.40 0.55
N ALA A 95 -16.02 -29.33 -0.33
CA ALA A 95 -15.45 -30.69 -0.33
C ALA A 95 -13.94 -30.71 -0.63
N THR A 96 -13.42 -29.66 -1.26
CA THR A 96 -11.99 -29.51 -1.58
C THR A 96 -11.17 -29.06 -0.36
N ASN A 97 -11.82 -28.79 0.78
CA ASN A 97 -11.22 -28.53 2.09
C ASN A 97 -10.19 -27.37 2.10
N ASP A 98 -10.33 -26.42 1.18
CA ASP A 98 -9.55 -25.18 1.20
C ASP A 98 -10.09 -24.30 2.35
N GLY A 99 -9.18 -23.76 3.16
CA GLY A 99 -9.48 -23.01 4.38
C GLY A 99 -10.40 -21.80 4.15
N ARG A 100 -10.51 -21.32 2.90
CA ARG A 100 -11.44 -20.27 2.47
C ARG A 100 -12.92 -20.69 2.49
N TYR A 101 -13.23 -21.98 2.52
CA TYR A 101 -14.58 -22.54 2.37
C TYR A 101 -15.22 -23.02 3.69
N THR A 102 -14.54 -22.79 4.81
CA THR A 102 -14.83 -23.46 6.09
C THR A 102 -16.09 -22.99 6.83
N LEU A 103 -16.61 -21.78 6.54
CA LEU A 103 -17.76 -21.24 7.31
C LEU A 103 -19.12 -21.38 6.62
N ALA A 104 -19.20 -21.31 5.29
CA ALA A 104 -20.47 -21.35 4.57
C ALA A 104 -21.08 -22.78 4.53
N ALA A 105 -20.25 -23.81 4.54
CA ALA A 105 -20.66 -25.18 4.21
C ALA A 105 -21.57 -25.88 5.25
N ARG A 106 -21.58 -25.43 6.52
CA ARG A 106 -22.36 -26.11 7.57
C ARG A 106 -23.84 -25.75 7.61
N GLN A 107 -24.23 -24.64 7.01
CA GLN A 107 -25.62 -24.14 7.06
C GLN A 107 -26.18 -23.77 5.68
N LEU A 108 -25.57 -24.23 4.57
CA LEU A 108 -26.08 -23.98 3.21
C LEU A 108 -27.54 -24.40 3.02
N ASP A 109 -28.00 -25.45 3.74
CA ASP A 109 -29.38 -25.93 3.67
C ASP A 109 -30.35 -25.08 4.51
N GLU A 110 -29.83 -24.32 5.47
CA GLU A 110 -30.58 -23.37 6.32
C GLU A 110 -30.59 -21.95 5.73
N MET A 111 -29.76 -21.67 4.72
CA MET A 111 -29.69 -20.38 4.04
C MET A 111 -30.86 -20.19 3.05
N ALA A 112 -31.38 -18.97 3.00
CA ALA A 112 -32.33 -18.56 1.97
C ALA A 112 -31.66 -18.59 0.58
N ASP A 113 -32.45 -18.87 -0.46
CA ASP A 113 -31.94 -19.01 -1.83
C ASP A 113 -31.15 -17.77 -2.31
N GLU A 114 -31.62 -16.58 -1.94
CA GLU A 114 -30.92 -15.31 -2.24
C GLU A 114 -29.56 -15.20 -1.56
N ASP A 115 -29.45 -15.68 -0.31
CA ASP A 115 -28.20 -15.65 0.45
C ASP A 115 -27.19 -16.65 -0.13
N VAL A 116 -27.65 -17.81 -0.60
CA VAL A 116 -26.81 -18.79 -1.31
C VAL A 116 -26.27 -18.18 -2.60
N ILE A 117 -27.13 -17.54 -3.40
CA ILE A 117 -26.71 -16.89 -4.65
C ILE A 117 -25.69 -15.78 -4.35
N ARG A 118 -25.93 -14.98 -3.30
CA ARG A 118 -25.02 -13.92 -2.88
C ARG A 118 -23.66 -14.48 -2.44
N ALA A 119 -23.63 -15.53 -1.63
CA ALA A 119 -22.41 -16.19 -1.19
C ALA A 119 -21.62 -16.76 -2.38
N TYR A 120 -22.31 -17.39 -3.33
CA TYR A 120 -21.71 -17.89 -4.57
C TYR A 120 -21.07 -16.77 -5.40
N ARG A 121 -21.75 -15.62 -5.56
CA ARG A 121 -21.20 -14.46 -6.29
C ARG A 121 -19.97 -13.88 -5.60
N GLN A 122 -20.03 -13.74 -4.28
CA GLN A 122 -18.90 -13.24 -3.49
C GLN A 122 -17.68 -14.16 -3.65
N LEU A 123 -17.91 -15.49 -3.68
CA LEU A 123 -16.85 -16.46 -3.93
C LEU A 123 -16.22 -16.27 -5.32
N ARG A 124 -17.03 -16.21 -6.39
CA ARG A 124 -16.52 -16.03 -7.76
C ARG A 124 -15.69 -14.76 -7.93
N ARG A 125 -16.06 -13.71 -7.21
CA ARG A 125 -15.29 -12.47 -7.17
C ARG A 125 -13.94 -12.64 -6.47
N LEU A 126 -13.91 -13.37 -5.36
CA LEU A 126 -12.66 -13.65 -4.63
C LEU A 126 -11.75 -14.60 -5.41
N GLU A 127 -12.29 -15.54 -6.18
CA GLU A 127 -11.53 -16.40 -7.10
C GLU A 127 -10.86 -15.58 -8.21
N SER A 128 -11.56 -14.58 -8.77
CA SER A 128 -11.01 -13.71 -9.81
C SER A 128 -10.04 -12.65 -9.29
N GLU A 129 -10.19 -12.20 -8.04
CA GLU A 129 -9.24 -11.29 -7.38
C GLU A 129 -8.02 -12.04 -6.79
N GLY A 130 -8.13 -13.35 -6.56
CA GLY A 130 -7.16 -14.19 -5.87
C GLY A 130 -6.29 -15.08 -6.76
N ASP A 131 -6.30 -14.89 -8.08
CA ASP A 131 -5.35 -15.49 -9.02
C ASP A 131 -4.13 -14.56 -9.19
N PRO A 132 -2.99 -14.79 -8.48
CA PRO A 132 -1.74 -14.14 -8.80
C PRO A 132 -1.14 -14.78 -10.05
N GLY A 133 -1.74 -14.50 -11.21
CA GLY A 133 -1.14 -14.75 -12.51
C GLY A 133 0.09 -13.86 -12.71
N THR A 134 1.26 -14.49 -12.66
CA THR A 134 2.62 -14.04 -12.99
C THR A 134 2.69 -13.25 -14.32
N PRO A 135 3.75 -12.43 -14.54
CA PRO A 135 3.75 -11.22 -15.36
C PRO A 135 3.74 -11.50 -16.86
N GLY A 136 2.93 -10.75 -17.60
CA GLY A 136 3.07 -10.62 -19.05
C GLY A 136 4.26 -9.70 -19.39
N ALA A 137 5.43 -10.30 -19.57
CA ALA A 137 6.44 -9.79 -20.50
C ALA A 137 6.13 -10.32 -21.92
N VAL A 138 6.65 -9.61 -22.92
CA VAL A 138 6.59 -9.85 -24.39
C VAL A 138 5.26 -9.39 -25.01
N GLU A 139 5.21 -8.38 -25.91
CA GLU A 139 6.15 -7.94 -26.96
C GLU A 139 6.10 -6.42 -27.17
#